data_AF-A0A3L9MHV6-F1
#
_entry.id   AF-A0A3L9MHV6-F1
#
_cell.length_a   1.000
_cell.length_b   1.000
_cell.length_c   1.000
_cell.angle_alpha   90.00
_cell.angle_beta   90.00
_cell.angle_gamma   90.00
#
_symmetry.space_group_name_H-M   'P 1'
#
loop_
_entity.id
_entity.type
_entity.pdbx_description
1 polymer ?
#
loop_
_entity_poly.entity_id
_entity_poly.type
_entity_poly.pdbx_seq_one_letter_code
_entity_poly.pdbx_strand_id
1 'polypeptide(L)'
;MFGCSLDNKVYTLQFESLKKEKNNYQLVVSTETNLDEIKKKHQFTQQDFIGEIKNRDFRDKSIIVTGNFNTNNQVIKNNKYYYLVDVMITDLNKQNDLTNQLTEKDTITGFLQLSYDMGRTYPTKSINIPAERFITFSK
;
A
#
# COMPACT_ATOMS: atom_id res chain seq x y z
N MET A 1 -12.56 -14.12 10.07
CA MET A 1 -13.29 -13.71 8.84
C MET A 1 -12.41 -14.15 7.67
N PHE A 2 -12.79 -15.21 6.95
CA PHE A 2 -11.93 -15.85 5.95
C PHE A 2 -11.96 -15.07 4.65
N GLY A 3 -10.88 -14.35 4.34
CA GLY A 3 -10.66 -13.79 3.01
C GLY A 3 -10.33 -14.93 2.05
N CYS A 4 -11.31 -15.41 1.30
CA CYS A 4 -11.05 -16.28 0.17
C CYS A 4 -10.38 -15.45 -0.93
N SER A 5 -9.06 -15.58 -1.10
CA SER A 5 -8.39 -15.07 -2.30
C SER A 5 -9.00 -15.75 -3.52
N LEU A 6 -9.62 -14.97 -4.42
CA LEU A 6 -10.50 -15.49 -5.47
C LEU A 6 -9.85 -16.51 -6.41
N ASP A 7 -8.51 -16.52 -6.57
CA ASP A 7 -7.83 -17.38 -7.56
C ASP A 7 -6.53 -18.06 -7.05
N ASN A 8 -6.21 -18.06 -5.74
CA ASN A 8 -4.92 -18.51 -5.17
C ASN A 8 -3.65 -17.90 -5.82
N LYS A 9 -3.82 -16.95 -6.75
CA LYS A 9 -2.73 -16.22 -7.41
C LYS A 9 -2.38 -15.01 -6.55
N VAL A 10 -1.13 -14.95 -6.14
CA VAL A 10 -0.57 -13.81 -5.42
C VAL A 10 0.32 -13.04 -6.39
N TYR A 11 -0.08 -11.82 -6.74
CA TYR A 11 0.68 -11.01 -7.70
C TYR A 11 1.85 -10.32 -7.02
N THR A 12 3.04 -10.47 -7.59
CA THR A 12 4.23 -9.79 -7.08
C THR A 12 4.10 -8.29 -7.28
N LEU A 13 4.32 -7.55 -6.21
CA LEU A 13 4.44 -6.11 -6.20
C LEU A 13 5.91 -5.75 -5.99
N GLN A 14 6.36 -4.63 -6.57
CA GLN A 14 7.70 -4.08 -6.39
C GLN A 14 7.60 -2.63 -5.94
N PHE A 15 8.43 -2.25 -4.98
CA PHE A 15 8.63 -0.87 -4.59
C PHE A 15 9.50 -0.17 -5.65
N GLU A 16 9.04 0.94 -6.19
CA GLU A 16 9.78 1.70 -7.22
C GLU A 16 10.32 3.01 -6.64
N SER A 17 9.47 3.80 -6.01
CA SER A 17 9.87 5.08 -5.42
C SER A 17 8.87 5.58 -4.39
N LEU A 18 9.32 6.55 -3.59
CA LEU A 18 8.49 7.29 -2.65
C LEU A 18 8.89 8.76 -2.75
N LYS A 19 7.89 9.64 -2.80
CA LYS A 19 8.08 11.09 -2.79
C LYS A 19 7.20 11.73 -1.73
N LYS A 20 7.72 12.71 -1.00
CA LYS A 20 6.90 13.55 -0.12
C LYS A 20 6.18 14.62 -0.95
N GLU A 21 4.88 14.68 -0.81
CA GLU A 21 4.02 15.76 -1.28
C GLU A 21 3.52 16.55 -0.05
N LYS A 22 2.91 17.72 -0.25
CA LYS A 22 2.69 18.72 0.83
C LYS A 22 2.17 18.13 2.15
N ASN A 23 1.17 17.24 2.08
CA ASN A 23 0.49 16.66 3.24
C ASN A 23 0.44 15.12 3.22
N ASN A 24 1.10 14.47 2.26
CA ASN A 24 1.01 13.03 2.02
C ASN A 24 2.28 12.50 1.36
N TYR A 25 2.41 11.18 1.28
CA TYR A 25 3.49 10.53 0.56
C TYR A 25 2.94 9.88 -0.70
N GLN A 26 3.55 10.16 -1.83
CA GLN A 26 3.24 9.49 -3.08
C GLN A 26 4.18 8.30 -3.25
N LEU A 27 3.63 7.10 -3.09
CA LEU A 27 4.28 5.82 -3.28
C LEU A 27 4.03 5.34 -4.72
N VAL A 28 5.10 4.93 -5.39
CA VAL A 28 5.02 4.24 -6.69
C VAL A 28 5.35 2.78 -6.48
N VAL A 29 4.42 1.92 -6.89
CA VAL A 29 4.64 0.47 -6.92
C VAL A 29 4.37 -0.06 -8.32
N SER A 30 5.06 -1.14 -8.67
CA SER A 30 4.85 -1.81 -9.96
C SER A 30 4.46 -3.27 -9.80
N THR A 31 3.76 -3.79 -10.79
CA THR A 31 3.52 -5.22 -10.97
C THR A 31 3.43 -5.54 -12.46
N GLU A 32 3.73 -6.79 -12.83
CA GLU A 32 3.55 -7.30 -14.20
C GLU A 32 2.07 -7.59 -14.51
N THR A 33 1.20 -7.48 -13.51
CA THR A 33 -0.22 -7.82 -13.62
C THR A 33 -1.09 -6.59 -13.82
N ASN A 34 -2.01 -6.64 -14.78
CA ASN A 34 -3.00 -5.60 -14.97
C ASN A 34 -4.10 -5.67 -13.90
N LEU A 35 -3.97 -4.88 -12.84
CA LEU A 35 -4.98 -4.82 -11.78
C LEU A 35 -6.33 -4.23 -12.25
N ASP A 36 -6.34 -3.46 -13.33
CA ASP A 36 -7.59 -2.93 -13.90
C ASP A 36 -8.45 -4.04 -14.52
N GLU A 37 -7.81 -4.96 -15.25
CA GLU A 37 -8.51 -6.14 -15.81
C GLU A 37 -9.08 -7.02 -14.70
N ILE A 38 -8.33 -7.23 -13.61
CA ILE A 38 -8.80 -7.99 -12.46
C ILE A 38 -9.98 -7.28 -11.80
N LYS A 39 -9.85 -5.96 -11.57
CA LYS A 39 -10.92 -5.13 -11.01
C LYS A 39 -12.20 -5.24 -11.83
N LYS A 40 -12.11 -5.15 -13.16
CA LYS A 40 -13.27 -5.27 -14.07
C LYS A 40 -13.84 -6.67 -14.09
N LYS A 41 -13.00 -7.70 -14.19
CA LYS A 41 -13.41 -9.12 -14.20
C LYS A 41 -14.21 -9.48 -12.95
N HIS A 42 -13.77 -9.03 -11.78
CA HIS A 42 -14.39 -9.34 -10.51
C HIS A 42 -15.32 -8.23 -9.99
N GLN A 43 -15.42 -7.10 -10.69
CA GLN A 43 -16.25 -5.96 -10.30
C GLN A 43 -15.91 -5.40 -8.90
N PHE A 44 -14.62 -5.35 -8.55
CA PHE A 44 -14.19 -4.75 -7.28
C PHE A 44 -14.48 -3.24 -7.27
N THR A 45 -14.97 -2.75 -6.13
CA THR A 45 -15.38 -1.35 -5.95
C THR A 45 -14.32 -0.51 -5.23
N GLN A 46 -13.47 -1.15 -4.43
CA GLN A 46 -12.45 -0.51 -3.60
C GLN A 46 -11.02 -0.86 -4.07
N GLN A 47 -10.09 0.07 -3.78
CA GLN A 47 -8.71 0.05 -4.26
C GLN A 47 -7.80 0.72 -3.23
N ASP A 48 -7.29 -0.08 -2.32
CA ASP A 48 -6.53 0.41 -1.17
C ASP A 48 -5.10 -0.09 -1.19
N PHE A 49 -4.18 0.69 -0.65
CA PHE A 49 -2.91 0.22 -0.15
C PHE A 49 -3.02 0.06 1.36
N ILE A 50 -2.64 -1.10 1.86
CA ILE A 50 -2.65 -1.41 3.29
C ILE A 50 -1.26 -1.84 3.69
N GLY A 51 -0.70 -1.21 4.71
CA GLY A 51 0.59 -1.55 5.27
C GLY A 51 0.61 -1.46 6.78
N GLU A 52 1.57 -2.17 7.35
CA GLU A 52 1.85 -2.27 8.78
C GLU A 52 3.33 -1.98 9.01
N ILE A 53 3.65 -1.42 10.17
CA ILE A 53 5.03 -1.14 10.56
C ILE A 53 5.57 -2.30 11.39
N LYS A 54 6.74 -2.82 11.01
CA LYS A 54 7.46 -3.87 11.74
C LYS A 54 8.68 -3.29 12.46
N ASN A 55 8.59 -3.06 13.78
CA ASN A 55 9.73 -3.10 14.72
C ASN A 55 9.31 -3.07 16.22
N ARG A 56 10.28 -3.38 17.10
CA ARG A 56 10.17 -3.86 18.50
C ARG A 56 9.43 -2.96 19.52
N ASP A 57 9.37 -1.64 19.31
CA ASP A 57 8.89 -0.70 20.34
C ASP A 57 7.42 -0.25 20.15
N PHE A 58 6.76 -0.65 19.05
CA PHE A 58 5.37 -0.28 18.75
C PHE A 58 4.35 -1.36 19.13
N ARG A 59 4.68 -2.28 20.05
CA ARG A 59 3.76 -3.36 20.46
C ARG A 59 2.38 -2.87 20.91
N ASP A 60 2.30 -1.63 21.41
CA ASP A 60 1.07 -1.01 21.90
C ASP A 60 0.47 0.04 20.96
N LYS A 61 1.19 0.48 19.91
CA LYS A 61 0.69 1.42 18.91
C LYS A 61 0.55 0.70 17.58
N SER A 62 -0.67 0.32 17.25
CA SER A 62 -0.99 -0.22 15.93
C SER A 62 -0.95 0.93 14.92
N ILE A 63 0.23 1.18 14.35
CA ILE A 63 0.43 2.15 13.27
C ILE A 63 0.08 1.45 11.96
N ILE A 64 -0.82 2.06 11.19
CA ILE A 64 -1.20 1.57 9.87
C ILE A 64 -0.79 2.58 8.80
N VAL A 65 -0.39 2.04 7.66
CA VAL A 65 -0.17 2.80 6.45
C VAL A 65 -1.35 2.53 5.54
N THR A 66 -2.12 3.57 5.23
CA THR A 66 -3.24 3.45 4.30
C THR A 66 -3.06 4.40 3.15
N GLY A 67 -3.37 3.95 1.95
CA GLY A 67 -3.46 4.82 0.79
C GLY A 67 -4.53 4.35 -0.17
N ASN A 68 -4.88 5.21 -1.12
CA ASN A 68 -5.78 4.87 -2.20
C ASN A 68 -5.00 4.87 -3.51
N PHE A 69 -5.37 3.98 -4.41
CA PHE A 69 -4.82 3.95 -5.76
C PHE A 69 -5.95 3.83 -6.79
N ASN A 70 -5.66 4.22 -8.03
CA ASN A 70 -6.62 4.10 -9.12
C ASN A 70 -6.05 3.24 -10.24
N THR A 71 -6.66 2.08 -10.45
CA THR A 71 -6.28 1.16 -11.52
C THR A 71 -6.46 1.74 -12.92
N ASN A 72 -7.23 2.83 -13.08
CA ASN A 72 -7.42 3.50 -14.38
C ASN A 72 -6.31 4.51 -14.71
N ASN A 73 -5.52 4.93 -13.72
CA ASN A 73 -4.47 5.95 -13.86
C ASN A 73 -3.07 5.33 -13.86
N GLN A 74 -2.96 4.05 -14.23
CA GLN A 74 -1.69 3.33 -14.26
C GLN A 74 -0.82 3.76 -15.44
N VAL A 75 0.48 3.83 -15.22
CA VAL A 75 1.47 4.02 -16.29
C VAL A 75 1.95 2.66 -16.76
N ILE A 76 2.01 2.43 -18.07
CA ILE A 76 2.48 1.17 -18.66
C ILE A 76 3.86 1.40 -19.26
N LYS A 77 4.86 0.66 -18.79
CA LYS A 77 6.24 0.74 -19.30
C LYS A 77 6.94 -0.61 -19.12
N ASN A 78 7.70 -1.04 -20.13
CA ASN A 78 8.51 -2.27 -20.07
C ASN A 78 7.72 -3.50 -19.56
N ASN A 79 6.49 -3.70 -20.05
CA ASN A 79 5.57 -4.77 -19.64
C ASN A 79 5.20 -4.77 -18.14
N LYS A 80 5.33 -3.64 -17.46
CA LYS A 80 4.87 -3.44 -16.09
C LYS A 80 3.83 -2.34 -16.01
N TYR A 81 2.94 -2.48 -15.04
CA TYR A 81 1.93 -1.53 -14.64
C TYR A 81 2.39 -0.83 -13.37
N TYR A 82 2.47 0.49 -13.43
CA TYR A 82 2.92 1.35 -12.34
C TYR A 82 1.70 2.06 -11.74
N TYR A 83 1.52 1.87 -10.44
CA TYR A 83 0.41 2.45 -9.68
C TYR A 83 0.94 3.53 -8.73
N LEU A 84 0.33 4.70 -8.83
CA LEU A 84 0.52 5.80 -7.89
C LEU A 84 -0.43 5.61 -6.72
N VAL A 85 0.12 5.70 -5.52
CA VAL A 85 -0.60 5.52 -4.26
C VAL A 85 -0.30 6.72 -3.36
N ASP A 86 -1.33 7.46 -2.98
CA ASP A 86 -1.20 8.50 -1.96
C ASP A 86 -1.35 7.85 -0.59
N VAL A 87 -0.25 7.66 0.12
CA VAL A 87 -0.19 6.99 1.42
C VAL A 87 -0.09 7.97 2.58
N MET A 88 -0.74 7.60 3.67
CA MET A 88 -0.71 8.27 4.97
C MET A 88 -0.36 7.27 6.05
N ILE A 89 0.42 7.72 7.04
CA ILE A 89 0.83 6.91 8.20
C ILE A 89 0.03 7.42 9.39
N THR A 90 -0.90 6.60 9.87
CA THR A 90 -1.83 6.99 10.93
C THR A 90 -1.93 5.94 12.02
N ASP A 91 -2.53 6.29 13.15
CA ASP A 91 -3.01 5.28 14.10
C ASP A 91 -4.15 4.44 13.50
N LEU A 92 -4.50 3.30 14.12
CA LEU A 92 -5.62 2.46 13.66
C LEU A 92 -6.93 3.22 13.44
N ASN A 93 -7.16 4.27 14.22
CA ASN A 93 -8.38 5.07 14.15
C ASN A 93 -8.31 6.14 13.04
N LYS A 94 -7.19 6.27 12.33
CA LYS A 94 -6.93 7.27 11.28
C LYS A 94 -7.05 8.72 11.77
N GLN A 95 -6.86 8.96 13.06
CA GLN A 95 -7.04 10.28 13.69
C GLN A 95 -5.73 11.03 13.86
N ASN A 96 -4.62 10.31 14.02
CA ASN A 96 -3.33 10.93 14.33
C ASN A 96 -2.31 10.60 13.24
N ASP A 97 -1.66 11.64 12.68
CA ASP A 97 -0.47 11.46 11.83
C ASP A 97 0.72 11.02 12.69
N LEU A 98 1.24 9.82 12.40
CA LEU A 98 2.33 9.21 13.14
C LEU A 98 3.64 9.19 12.36
N THR A 99 3.72 9.90 11.23
CA THR A 99 4.91 9.97 10.38
C THR A 99 6.18 10.34 11.15
N ASN A 100 6.09 11.29 12.08
CA ASN A 100 7.24 11.76 12.88
C ASN A 100 7.71 10.74 13.93
N GLN A 101 6.98 9.64 14.13
CA GLN A 101 7.36 8.57 15.05
C GLN A 101 8.19 7.48 14.36
N LEU A 102 8.32 7.53 13.02
CA LEU A 102 9.16 6.61 12.30
C LEU A 102 10.63 6.78 12.64
N THR A 103 11.32 5.64 12.76
CA THR A 103 12.76 5.55 12.92
C THR A 103 13.39 4.87 11.71
N GLU A 104 14.67 5.11 11.45
CA GLU A 104 15.40 4.50 10.31
C GLU A 104 15.46 2.97 10.39
N LYS A 105 15.21 2.40 11.57
CA LYS A 105 15.16 0.95 11.78
C LYS A 105 13.81 0.34 11.41
N ASP A 106 12.77 1.15 11.23
CA ASP A 106 11.43 0.65 10.94
C ASP A 106 11.32 0.17 9.49
N THR A 107 10.47 -0.83 9.27
CA THR A 107 10.12 -1.31 7.94
C THR A 107 8.61 -1.35 7.80
N ILE A 108 8.08 -0.75 6.75
CA ILE A 108 6.67 -0.83 6.39
C ILE A 108 6.49 -2.05 5.49
N THR A 109 5.67 -3.01 5.90
CA THR A 109 5.23 -4.12 5.06
C THR A 109 3.83 -3.80 4.54
N GLY A 110 3.64 -3.66 3.24
CA GLY A 110 2.31 -3.32 2.69
C GLY A 110 2.03 -3.92 1.32
N PHE A 111 0.77 -3.89 0.90
CA PHE A 111 0.28 -4.49 -0.34
C PHE A 111 -0.84 -3.63 -0.95
N LEU A 112 -1.11 -3.85 -2.24
CA LEU A 112 -2.31 -3.34 -2.89
C LEU A 112 -3.45 -4.32 -2.68
N GLN A 113 -4.64 -3.81 -2.42
CA GLN A 113 -5.85 -4.58 -2.20
C GLN A 113 -6.94 -4.07 -3.13
N LEU A 114 -7.55 -5.00 -3.88
CA LEU A 114 -8.86 -4.78 -4.48
C LEU A 114 -9.91 -5.42 -3.58
N SER A 115 -11.00 -4.72 -3.29
CA SER A 115 -12.03 -5.24 -2.38
C SER A 115 -13.43 -4.81 -2.78
N TYR A 116 -14.42 -5.46 -2.18
CA TYR A 116 -15.79 -4.94 -2.11
C TYR A 116 -16.01 -4.27 -0.75
N ASP A 117 -17.06 -3.47 -0.66
CA ASP A 117 -17.52 -2.89 0.59
C ASP A 117 -17.84 -3.96 1.66
N MET A 118 -18.11 -5.21 1.24
CA MET A 118 -18.39 -6.35 2.12
C MET A 118 -17.43 -7.54 1.90
N GLY A 119 -16.33 -7.54 2.64
CA GLY A 119 -15.64 -8.74 3.15
C GLY A 119 -14.79 -9.59 2.20
N ARG A 120 -14.95 -9.49 0.87
CA ARG A 120 -14.04 -10.16 -0.09
C ARG A 120 -12.94 -9.20 -0.53
N THR A 121 -11.70 -9.64 -0.36
CA THR A 121 -10.50 -8.88 -0.72
C THR A 121 -9.60 -9.70 -1.65
N TYR A 122 -8.78 -8.99 -2.40
CA TYR A 122 -7.77 -9.54 -3.29
C TYR A 122 -6.46 -8.78 -3.06
N PRO A 123 -5.65 -9.23 -2.09
CA PRO A 123 -4.36 -8.61 -1.81
C PRO A 123 -3.29 -9.07 -2.82
N THR A 124 -2.40 -8.15 -3.21
CA THR A 124 -1.13 -8.49 -3.86
C THR A 124 -0.13 -9.01 -2.81
N LYS A 125 1.03 -9.49 -3.27
CA LYS A 125 2.14 -9.81 -2.38
C LYS A 125 2.63 -8.55 -1.68
N SER A 126 2.87 -8.65 -0.37
CA SER A 126 3.45 -7.54 0.36
C SER A 126 4.86 -7.20 -0.11
N ILE A 127 5.16 -5.90 -0.11
CA ILE A 127 6.48 -5.31 -0.28
C ILE A 127 6.98 -4.76 1.04
N ASN A 128 8.30 -4.71 1.19
CA ASN A 128 8.95 -4.03 2.29
C ASN A 128 9.44 -2.68 1.81
N ILE A 129 9.04 -1.62 2.52
CA ILE A 129 9.45 -0.25 2.28
C ILE A 129 10.24 0.22 3.51
N PRO A 130 11.54 0.52 3.38
CA PRO A 130 12.33 1.06 4.48
C PRO A 130 11.73 2.39 4.99
N ALA A 131 11.52 2.53 6.30
CA ALA A 131 10.91 3.73 6.87
C ALA A 131 11.81 4.97 6.75
N GLU A 132 13.13 4.78 6.63
CA GLU A 132 14.10 5.85 6.32
C GLU A 132 13.66 6.70 5.12
N ARG A 133 12.95 6.10 4.14
CA ARG A 133 12.43 6.79 2.96
C ARG A 133 11.37 7.82 3.29
N PHE A 134 10.65 7.68 4.39
CA PHE A 134 9.67 8.67 4.85
C PHE A 134 10.35 9.77 5.69
N ILE A 135 11.42 9.41 6.41
CA ILE A 135 12.16 10.31 7.30
C ILE A 135 13.04 11.29 6.53
N THR A 136 13.78 10.82 5.51
CA THR A 136 14.76 11.64 4.79
C THR A 136 14.16 12.84 4.07
N PHE A 137 12.87 12.77 3.69
CA PHE A 137 12.16 13.91 3.08
C PHE A 137 11.57 14.90 4.10
N SER A 138 11.81 14.69 5.40
CA SER A 138 11.29 15.55 6.47
C SER A 138 12.35 16.46 7.11
N LYS A 139 13.60 16.44 6.62
CA LYS A 139 14.65 17.42 6.94
C LYS A 139 14.75 18.46 5.84
#